data_AF-A0A7X2D4K6-F1
#
_entry.id   AF-A0A7X2D4K6-F1
#
_cell.length_a   1.000
_cell.length_b   1.000
_cell.length_c   1.000
_cell.angle_alpha   90.00
_cell.angle_beta   90.00
_cell.angle_gamma   90.00
#
_symmetry.space_group_name_H-M   'P 1'
#
loop_
_entity.id
_entity.type
_entity.pdbx_description
1 polymer ?
#
loop_
_entity_poly.entity_id
_entity_poly.type
_entity_poly.pdbx_seq_one_letter_code
_entity_poly.pdbx_strand_id
1 'polypeptide(L)'
;MASPGRPRKQAEDLRSRSIKITVTDAELAALKEHAQEAGMPLARYLREAAVKTQVVNRQDWRRLVFQVNRIGNNLNQVARWCNTYKDAAEAAGVVAALMQIDRGIRDLALPSRDASEGDAS
;
A
#
# COMPACT_ATOMS: atom_id res chain seq x y z
N MET A 1 53.00 20.76 0.70
CA MET A 1 52.24 19.88 -0.21
C MET A 1 50.76 20.16 -0.02
N ALA A 2 50.05 20.66 -1.03
CA ALA A 2 48.62 20.96 -0.94
C ALA A 2 47.82 19.69 -1.28
N SER A 3 46.99 19.20 -0.36
CA SER A 3 46.09 18.07 -0.62
C SER A 3 45.06 18.43 -1.71
N PRO A 4 44.79 17.54 -2.67
CA PRO A 4 43.78 17.78 -3.70
C PRO A 4 42.40 17.91 -3.05
N GLY A 5 41.67 18.96 -3.39
CA GLY A 5 40.35 19.27 -2.84
C GLY A 5 39.31 18.18 -3.15
N ARG A 6 38.31 18.07 -2.26
CA ARG A 6 37.20 17.10 -2.37
C ARG A 6 36.55 17.14 -3.78
N PRO A 7 36.38 16.00 -4.45
CA PRO A 7 35.75 15.95 -5.78
C PRO A 7 34.35 16.57 -5.75
N ARG A 8 34.03 17.36 -6.78
CA ARG A 8 32.73 18.04 -6.91
C ARG A 8 31.62 17.01 -7.13
N LYS A 9 30.47 17.22 -6.50
CA LYS A 9 29.28 16.37 -6.64
C LYS A 9 28.73 16.46 -8.07
N GLN A 10 28.34 15.33 -8.66
CA GLN A 10 27.79 15.28 -10.02
C GLN A 10 26.46 16.06 -10.12
N ALA A 11 26.16 16.59 -11.30
CA ALA A 11 25.06 17.52 -11.52
C ALA A 11 23.68 16.92 -11.18
N GLU A 12 23.48 15.63 -11.42
CA GLU A 12 22.25 14.88 -11.13
C GLU A 12 21.96 14.75 -9.63
N ASP A 13 22.99 14.88 -8.81
CA ASP A 13 22.94 14.66 -7.37
C ASP A 13 22.93 16.01 -6.59
N LEU A 14 22.86 17.12 -7.34
CA LEU A 14 22.68 18.47 -6.81
C LEU A 14 21.20 18.74 -6.55
N ARG A 15 20.91 19.28 -5.37
CA ARG A 15 19.56 19.72 -4.98
C ARG A 15 19.25 21.04 -5.72
N SER A 16 18.71 20.93 -6.93
CA SER A 16 18.47 22.06 -7.84
C SER A 16 17.06 22.64 -7.79
N ARG A 17 16.11 21.95 -7.15
CA ARG A 17 14.69 22.35 -7.09
C ARG A 17 14.26 22.67 -5.65
N SER A 18 13.43 23.69 -5.50
CA SER A 18 12.83 24.09 -4.22
C SER A 18 11.31 23.84 -4.24
N ILE A 19 10.75 23.49 -3.08
CA ILE A 19 9.31 23.32 -2.88
C ILE A 19 8.88 24.38 -1.87
N LYS A 20 7.92 25.23 -2.25
CA LYS A 20 7.28 26.18 -1.34
C LYS A 20 5.96 25.60 -0.87
N ILE A 21 5.78 25.49 0.43
CA ILE A 21 4.53 25.05 1.07
C ILE A 21 4.06 26.14 2.04
N THR A 22 2.76 26.39 2.06
CA THR A 22 2.13 27.27 3.05
C THR A 22 1.59 26.38 4.15
N VAL A 23 1.94 26.69 5.40
CA VAL A 23 1.54 25.95 6.59
C VAL A 23 1.02 26.93 7.63
N THR A 24 0.15 26.45 8.50
CA THR A 24 -0.26 27.17 9.70
C THR A 24 0.87 27.20 10.73
N ASP A 25 0.80 28.11 11.69
CA ASP A 25 1.81 28.20 12.76
C ASP A 25 1.87 26.93 13.61
N ALA A 26 0.72 26.29 13.84
CA ALA A 26 0.62 25.03 14.57
C ALA A 26 1.32 23.88 13.82
N GLU A 27 1.10 23.76 12.51
CA GLU A 27 1.77 22.76 11.68
C GLU A 27 3.28 22.98 11.62
N LEU A 28 3.72 24.24 11.53
CA LEU A 28 5.15 24.57 11.56
C LEU A 28 5.80 24.19 12.89
N ALA A 29 5.12 24.41 14.01
CA ALA A 29 5.61 24.02 15.33
C ALA A 29 5.76 22.50 15.45
N ALA A 30 4.72 21.74 15.10
CA ALA A 30 4.75 20.28 15.12
C ALA A 30 5.85 19.70 14.21
N LEU A 31 6.01 20.25 13.01
CA LEU A 31 7.06 19.81 12.09
C LEU A 31 8.48 20.06 12.64
N LYS A 32 8.69 21.17 13.36
CA LYS A 32 9.97 21.47 14.02
C LYS A 32 10.23 20.52 15.19
N GLU A 33 9.21 20.26 16.00
CA GLU A 33 9.29 19.31 17.12
C GLU A 33 9.67 17.91 16.63
N HIS A 34 8.97 17.38 15.62
CA HIS A 34 9.30 16.07 15.05
C HIS A 34 10.70 16.01 14.43
N ALA A 35 11.14 17.10 13.80
CA ALA A 35 12.50 17.18 13.28
C ALA A 35 13.55 17.18 14.41
N GLN A 36 13.27 17.83 15.54
CA GLN A 36 14.11 17.82 16.74
C GLN A 36 14.15 16.44 17.39
N GLU A 37 13.01 15.78 17.57
CA GLU A 37 12.91 14.41 18.09
C GLU A 37 13.74 13.44 17.24
N ALA A 38 13.68 13.59 15.92
CA ALA A 38 14.44 12.79 14.97
C ALA A 38 15.92 13.21 14.83
N GLY A 39 16.36 14.24 15.58
CA GLY A 39 17.76 14.70 15.62
C GLY A 39 18.27 15.23 14.28
N MET A 40 17.39 15.72 13.41
CA MET A 40 17.75 16.09 12.04
C MET A 40 17.19 17.47 11.64
N PRO A 41 17.85 18.18 10.69
CA PRO A 41 17.33 19.45 10.20
C PRO A 41 15.96 19.27 9.54
N LEU A 42 15.05 20.21 9.74
CA LEU A 42 13.67 20.19 9.21
C LEU A 42 13.60 19.83 7.72
N ALA A 43 14.47 20.40 6.89
CA ALA A 43 14.50 20.10 5.46
C ALA A 43 14.89 18.64 5.15
N ARG A 44 15.76 18.03 5.98
CA ARG A 44 16.10 16.60 5.86
C ARG A 44 14.95 15.74 6.33
N TYR A 45 14.35 16.09 7.46
CA TYR A 45 13.16 15.42 8.00
C TYR A 45 12.03 15.37 6.96
N LEU A 46 11.64 16.51 6.42
CA LEU A 46 10.57 16.60 5.42
C LEU A 46 10.84 15.77 4.16
N ARG A 47 12.10 15.72 3.69
CA ARG A 47 12.47 14.89 2.54
C ARG A 47 12.38 13.41 2.86
N GLU A 48 12.93 12.98 3.99
CA GLU A 48 12.88 11.58 4.37
C GLU A 48 11.43 11.14 4.65
N ALA A 49 10.65 11.97 5.34
CA ALA A 49 9.24 11.73 5.60
C ALA A 49 8.43 11.67 4.29
N ALA A 50 8.56 12.64 3.39
CA ALA A 50 7.78 12.68 2.14
C ALA A 50 8.15 11.58 1.14
N VAL A 51 9.41 11.15 1.10
CA VAL A 51 9.88 10.12 0.16
C VAL A 51 9.69 8.70 0.71
N LYS A 52 9.86 8.49 2.02
CA LYS A 52 9.74 7.16 2.64
C LYS A 52 8.31 6.83 3.06
N THR A 53 7.47 7.83 3.34
CA THR A 53 6.08 7.57 3.75
C THR A 53 5.28 7.21 2.51
N GLN A 54 4.89 5.94 2.41
CA GLN A 54 3.79 5.56 1.51
C GLN A 54 2.55 6.35 1.94
N VAL A 55 2.10 7.27 1.09
CA VAL A 55 0.81 7.93 1.25
C VAL A 55 -0.25 6.86 0.98
N VAL A 56 -0.69 6.18 2.03
CA VAL A 56 -1.81 5.25 1.93
C VAL A 56 -3.07 6.09 1.76
N ASN A 57 -3.65 6.05 0.56
CA ASN A 57 -4.93 6.68 0.32
C ASN A 57 -5.98 6.04 1.23
N ARG A 58 -6.48 6.82 2.20
CA ARG A 58 -7.42 6.35 3.24
C ARG A 58 -8.73 5.83 2.64
N GLN A 59 -9.07 6.22 1.41
CA GLN A 59 -10.22 5.67 0.68
C GLN A 59 -10.00 4.21 0.28
N ASP A 60 -8.79 3.85 -0.15
CA ASP A 60 -8.45 2.47 -0.53
C ASP A 60 -8.47 1.54 0.68
N TRP A 61 -8.04 2.05 1.85
CA TRP A 61 -8.13 1.32 3.12
C TRP A 61 -9.57 0.99 3.50
N ARG A 62 -10.50 1.96 3.41
CA ARG A 62 -11.92 1.72 3.73
C ARG A 62 -12.55 0.69 2.79
N ARG A 63 -12.21 0.75 1.50
CA ARG A 63 -12.68 -0.21 0.50
C ARG A 63 -12.17 -1.61 0.81
N LEU A 64 -10.90 -1.74 1.18
CA LEU A 64 -10.31 -3.02 1.57
C LEU A 64 -10.97 -3.59 2.83
N VAL A 65 -11.13 -2.78 3.88
CA VAL A 65 -11.81 -3.20 5.12
C VAL A 65 -13.25 -3.64 4.85
N PHE A 66 -13.97 -2.91 3.99
CA PHE A 66 -15.33 -3.30 3.59
C PHE A 66 -15.36 -4.66 2.87
N GLN A 67 -14.41 -4.89 1.95
CA GLN A 67 -14.31 -6.17 1.24
C GLN A 67 -13.99 -7.33 2.18
N VAL A 68 -13.04 -7.14 3.11
CA VAL A 68 -12.70 -8.14 4.13
C VAL A 68 -13.91 -8.47 5.03
N ASN A 69 -14.64 -7.45 5.48
CA ASN A 69 -15.87 -7.65 6.27
C ASN A 69 -16.94 -8.44 5.49
N ARG A 70 -17.08 -8.19 4.19
CA ARG A 70 -18.03 -8.91 3.33
C ARG A 70 -17.63 -10.39 3.18
N ILE A 71 -16.34 -10.67 3.01
CA ILE A 71 -15.80 -12.04 2.97
C ILE A 71 -16.05 -12.75 4.30
N GLY A 72 -15.74 -12.10 5.43
CA GLY A 72 -15.96 -12.65 6.77
C GLY A 72 -17.43 -12.96 7.05
N ASN A 73 -18.35 -12.08 6.63
CA ASN A 73 -19.78 -12.32 6.74
C ASN A 73 -20.26 -13.53 5.93
N ASN A 74 -19.77 -13.66 4.69
CA ASN A 74 -20.09 -14.82 3.86
C ASN A 74 -19.58 -16.11 4.51
N LEU A 75 -18.34 -16.10 5.01
CA LEU A 75 -17.77 -17.25 5.72
C LEU A 75 -18.58 -17.63 6.97
N ASN A 76 -19.02 -16.63 7.75
CA ASN A 76 -19.87 -16.85 8.91
C ASN A 76 -21.27 -17.40 8.56
N GLN A 77 -21.79 -17.07 7.37
CA GLN A 77 -23.05 -17.65 6.89
C GLN A 77 -22.87 -19.11 6.49
N VAL A 78 -21.78 -19.44 5.78
CA VAL A 78 -21.43 -20.82 5.43
C VAL A 78 -21.19 -21.66 6.68
N ALA A 79 -20.41 -21.15 7.64
CA ALA A 79 -20.15 -21.85 8.90
C ALA A 79 -21.44 -22.12 9.70
N ARG A 80 -22.34 -21.12 9.79
CA ARG A 80 -23.64 -21.31 10.44
C ARG A 80 -24.48 -22.35 9.72
N TRP A 81 -24.55 -22.28 8.39
CA TRP A 81 -25.31 -23.23 7.59
C TRP A 81 -24.78 -24.66 7.77
N CYS A 82 -23.46 -24.87 7.71
CA CYS A 82 -22.84 -26.18 7.98
C CYS A 82 -23.12 -26.69 9.42
N ASN A 83 -23.18 -25.79 10.41
CA ASN A 83 -23.49 -26.17 11.79
C ASN A 83 -24.99 -26.50 12.00
N THR A 84 -25.87 -25.87 11.22
CA THR A 84 -27.33 -26.06 11.28
C THR A 84 -27.78 -27.30 10.50
N TYR A 85 -27.20 -27.56 9.33
CA TYR A 85 -27.57 -28.68 8.46
C TYR A 85 -26.46 -29.74 8.50
N LYS A 86 -26.60 -30.69 9.43
CA LYS A 86 -25.61 -31.75 9.73
C LYS A 86 -25.68 -32.96 8.79
N ASP A 87 -26.69 -33.05 7.93
CA ASP A 87 -26.76 -34.11 6.92
C ASP A 87 -25.78 -33.82 5.78
N ALA A 88 -24.72 -34.62 5.74
CA ALA A 88 -23.51 -34.39 4.95
C ALA A 88 -23.72 -34.30 3.41
N ALA A 89 -24.84 -34.83 2.91
CA ALA A 89 -25.10 -34.97 1.48
C ALA A 89 -25.45 -33.64 0.79
N GLU A 90 -26.18 -32.73 1.44
CA GLU A 90 -26.53 -31.42 0.86
C GLU A 90 -25.39 -30.40 1.05
N ALA A 91 -24.59 -30.56 2.12
CA ALA A 91 -23.48 -29.66 2.42
C ALA A 91 -22.31 -29.77 1.44
N ALA A 92 -22.05 -30.97 0.92
CA ALA A 92 -21.01 -31.17 -0.09
C ALA A 92 -21.30 -30.38 -1.39
N GLY A 93 -22.55 -30.28 -1.81
CA GLY A 93 -22.95 -29.53 -3.00
C GLY A 93 -22.72 -28.02 -2.87
N VAL A 94 -23.06 -27.46 -1.70
CA VAL A 94 -22.85 -26.03 -1.41
C VAL A 94 -21.36 -25.69 -1.33
N VAL A 95 -20.56 -26.55 -0.70
CA VAL A 95 -19.10 -26.38 -0.63
C VAL A 95 -18.47 -26.45 -2.03
N ALA A 96 -18.89 -27.39 -2.87
CA ALA A 96 -18.40 -27.51 -4.24
C ALA A 96 -18.71 -26.25 -5.09
N ALA A 97 -19.92 -25.71 -4.97
CA ALA A 97 -20.32 -24.48 -5.65
C ALA A 97 -19.51 -23.25 -5.18
N LEU A 98 -19.25 -23.14 -3.87
CA LEU A 98 -18.41 -22.07 -3.32
C LEU A 98 -16.96 -22.17 -3.80
N MET A 99 -16.41 -23.38 -3.93
CA MET A 99 -15.07 -23.60 -4.47
C MET A 99 -14.97 -23.27 -5.98
N GLN A 100 -16.06 -23.42 -6.74
CA GLN A 100 -16.11 -22.96 -8.13
C GLN A 100 -16.13 -21.44 -8.23
N ILE A 101 -16.90 -20.77 -7.37
CA ILE A 101 -16.95 -19.30 -7.31
C ILE A 101 -15.59 -18.73 -6.89
N ASP A 102 -14.92 -19.30 -5.89
CA ASP A 102 -13.58 -18.86 -5.46
C ASP A 102 -12.55 -18.98 -6.59
N ARG A 103 -12.57 -20.10 -7.33
CA ARG A 103 -11.72 -20.27 -8.51
C ARG A 103 -11.98 -19.23 -9.59
N GLY A 104 -13.24 -19.00 -9.96
CA GLY A 104 -13.59 -17.97 -10.94
C GLY A 104 -13.18 -16.56 -10.54
N ILE A 105 -13.25 -16.23 -9.25
CA ILE A 105 -12.78 -14.94 -8.74
C ILE A 105 -11.24 -14.83 -8.82
N ARG A 106 -10.50 -15.91 -8.53
CA ARG A 106 -9.03 -15.92 -8.67
C ARG A 106 -8.59 -15.74 -10.11
N ASP A 107 -9.27 -16.39 -11.04
CA ASP A 107 -8.99 -16.27 -12.47
C ASP A 107 -9.26 -14.85 -13.00
N LEU A 108 -10.24 -14.13 -12.43
CA LEU A 108 -10.52 -12.73 -12.74
C LEU A 108 -9.57 -11.74 -12.03
N ALA A 109 -9.03 -12.11 -10.86
CA ALA A 109 -8.19 -11.25 -10.04
C ALA A 109 -6.70 -11.29 -10.42
N LEU A 110 -6.26 -12.30 -11.17
CA LEU A 110 -4.94 -12.31 -11.79
C LEU A 110 -5.04 -11.66 -13.18
N PRO A 111 -4.43 -10.50 -13.43
CA PRO A 111 -4.36 -9.96 -14.78
C PRO A 111 -3.62 -10.97 -15.66
N SER A 112 -4.22 -11.31 -16.81
CA SER A 112 -3.61 -12.11 -17.86
C SER A 112 -2.17 -11.64 -18.07
N ARG A 113 -1.21 -12.54 -17.86
CA ARG A 113 0.24 -12.28 -18.02
C ARG A 113 0.66 -12.16 -19.49
N ASP A 114 -0.27 -11.86 -20.38
CA ASP A 114 -0.12 -11.90 -21.83
C ASP A 114 -0.30 -10.50 -22.41
N ALA A 115 0.66 -9.60 -22.15
CA ALA A 115 0.81 -8.34 -22.89
C ALA A 115 2.23 -7.74 -22.81
N SER A 116 3.29 -8.54 -22.63
CA SER A 116 4.66 -8.00 -22.65
C SER A 116 5.73 -8.99 -23.14
N GLU A 117 5.48 -9.67 -24.25
CA GLU A 117 6.55 -10.24 -25.11
C GLU A 117 6.17 -9.94 -26.56
N GLY A 118 6.57 -8.77 -27.04
CA GLY A 118 6.24 -8.31 -28.38
C GLY A 118 6.79 -6.94 -28.71
N ASP A 119 8.03 -6.65 -28.28
CA ASP A 119 8.83 -5.54 -28.80
C ASP A 119 10.31 -5.96 -28.70
N ALA A 120 10.70 -6.83 -29.62
CA ALA A 120 12.09 -7.08 -29.97
C ALA A 120 12.14 -7.60 -31.41
N SER A 121 12.01 -6.68 -32.38
CA SER A 121 12.53 -6.79 -33.74
C SER A 121 12.65 -5.41 -34.35
#